data_AF-A0A355UJ11-F1
#
_entry.id   AF-A0A355UJ11-F1
#
_cell.length_a   1.000
_cell.length_b   1.000
_cell.length_c   1.000
_cell.angle_alpha   90.00
_cell.angle_beta   90.00
_cell.angle_gamma   90.00
#
_symmetry.space_group_name_H-M   'P 1'
#
loop_
_entity.id
_entity.type
_entity.pdbx_description
1 polymer ?
#
loop_
_entity_poly.entity_id
_entity_poly.type
_entity_poly.pdbx_seq_one_letter_code
_entity_poly.pdbx_strand_id
1 'polypeptide(L)'
;IRGLNSVLNLNNIAVHIEMRADGKTIIPIEINPLRFTGMCLNELFCKFVGEHPLTYFFTRKTPDYNAIWKGRENKTYYFSIIEKPEGVKDPILDIDKLKMQFSNILELRLINNPKLNILAHVFAEIDGNTERELHNITTLEVKTLLK
;
A
#
# COMPACT_ATOMS: atom_id res chain seq x y z
N ILE A 1 -22.54 -6.04 4.88
CA ILE A 1 -21.97 -6.53 6.16
C ILE A 1 -23.06 -6.94 7.18
N ARG A 2 -23.99 -6.06 7.58
CA ARG A 2 -25.02 -6.39 8.60
C ARG A 2 -25.85 -7.66 8.29
N GLY A 3 -26.31 -7.84 7.04
CA GLY A 3 -27.09 -9.02 6.65
C GLY A 3 -26.31 -10.35 6.56
N LEU A 4 -25.00 -10.29 6.33
CA LEU A 4 -24.14 -11.49 6.40
C LEU A 4 -23.84 -11.85 7.87
N ASN A 5 -23.59 -10.82 8.69
CA ASN A 5 -23.25 -11.02 10.10
C ASN A 5 -24.45 -11.44 10.95
N SER A 6 -25.69 -11.17 10.51
CA SER A 6 -26.89 -11.67 11.20
C SER A 6 -27.03 -13.20 11.15
N VAL A 7 -26.35 -13.86 10.20
CA VAL A 7 -26.34 -15.34 10.09
C VAL A 7 -25.09 -15.91 10.75
N LEU A 8 -23.92 -15.34 10.46
CA LEU A 8 -22.65 -15.93 10.86
C LEU A 8 -22.19 -15.54 12.28
N ASN A 9 -22.78 -14.49 12.88
CA ASN A 9 -22.44 -13.98 14.21
C ASN A 9 -20.92 -13.80 14.43
N LEU A 10 -20.21 -13.33 13.39
CA LEU A 10 -18.77 -13.18 13.43
C LEU A 10 -18.41 -11.95 14.27
N ASN A 11 -17.42 -12.13 15.13
CA ASN A 11 -16.78 -11.09 15.91
C ASN A 11 -15.26 -11.26 15.83
N ASN A 12 -14.51 -10.17 15.96
CA ASN A 12 -13.05 -10.18 16.01
C ASN A 12 -12.39 -10.92 14.82
N ILE A 13 -12.93 -10.73 13.62
CA ILE A 13 -12.38 -11.31 12.39
C ILE A 13 -11.50 -10.31 11.63
N ALA A 14 -10.47 -10.82 10.96
CA ALA A 14 -9.74 -10.05 9.97
C ALA A 14 -10.64 -9.80 8.76
N VAL A 15 -10.61 -8.59 8.21
CA VAL A 15 -11.34 -8.25 6.99
C VAL A 15 -10.44 -7.41 6.11
N HIS A 16 -10.28 -7.82 4.85
CA HIS A 16 -9.72 -6.98 3.81
C HIS A 16 -10.86 -6.30 3.06
N ILE A 17 -10.81 -4.97 2.94
CA ILE A 17 -11.85 -4.17 2.30
C ILE A 17 -11.19 -3.27 1.27
N GLU A 18 -11.72 -3.28 0.06
CA GLU A 18 -11.38 -2.32 -0.99
C GLU A 18 -12.53 -1.32 -1.12
N MET A 19 -12.19 -0.04 -1.18
CA MET A 19 -13.17 1.04 -1.21
C MET A 19 -12.71 2.13 -2.18
N ARG A 20 -13.68 2.84 -2.77
CA ARG A 20 -13.47 4.10 -3.46
C ARG A 20 -13.87 5.25 -2.55
N ALA A 21 -13.00 6.24 -2.41
CA ALA A 21 -13.37 7.54 -1.89
C ALA A 21 -13.80 8.44 -3.06
N ASP A 22 -14.97 9.06 -2.93
CA ASP A 22 -15.50 10.09 -3.82
C ASP A 22 -15.92 11.30 -2.98
N GLY A 23 -14.96 12.21 -2.78
CA GLY A 23 -15.07 13.28 -1.79
C GLY A 23 -15.28 12.72 -0.38
N LYS A 24 -16.45 12.99 0.21
CA LYS A 24 -16.85 12.47 1.53
C LYS A 24 -17.58 11.13 1.45
N THR A 25 -17.88 10.67 0.24
CA THR A 25 -18.60 9.41 0.01
C THR A 25 -17.60 8.27 -0.04
N ILE A 26 -17.85 7.22 0.73
CA ILE A 26 -17.06 5.99 0.68
C ILE A 26 -17.92 4.89 0.08
N ILE A 27 -17.48 4.34 -1.05
CA ILE A 27 -18.19 3.32 -1.81
C ILE A 27 -17.40 2.00 -1.68
N PRO A 28 -17.96 0.95 -1.05
CA PRO A 28 -17.28 -0.33 -0.97
C PRO A 28 -17.21 -0.97 -2.36
N ILE A 29 -16.05 -1.52 -2.71
CA ILE A 29 -15.81 -2.26 -3.95
C ILE A 29 -15.82 -3.77 -3.64
N GLU A 30 -15.03 -4.19 -2.65
CA GLU A 30 -14.85 -5.60 -2.30
C GLU A 30 -14.69 -5.78 -0.79
N ILE A 31 -15.21 -6.89 -0.25
CA ILE A 31 -15.05 -7.26 1.16
C ILE A 31 -14.68 -8.74 1.24
N ASN A 32 -13.52 -9.04 1.83
CA ASN A 32 -13.02 -10.38 2.07
C ASN A 32 -12.93 -10.64 3.58
N PRO A 33 -13.87 -11.40 4.17
CA PRO A 33 -13.79 -11.79 5.57
C PRO A 33 -12.72 -12.87 5.79
N LEU A 34 -12.24 -12.98 7.02
CA LEU A 34 -11.26 -13.97 7.48
C LEU A 34 -9.92 -13.93 6.72
N ARG A 35 -9.59 -12.76 6.15
CA ARG A 35 -8.42 -12.58 5.30
C ARG A 35 -7.70 -11.28 5.63
N PHE A 36 -6.37 -11.36 5.71
CA PHE A 36 -5.50 -10.20 5.73
C PHE A 36 -5.15 -9.77 4.31
N THR A 37 -4.80 -8.50 4.14
CA THR A 37 -4.29 -8.03 2.85
C THR A 37 -2.99 -8.74 2.47
N GLY A 38 -2.84 -9.03 1.19
CA GLY A 38 -1.59 -9.50 0.60
C GLY A 38 -0.67 -8.35 0.23
N MET A 39 0.36 -8.66 -0.57
CA MET A 39 1.19 -7.69 -1.31
C MET A 39 1.57 -6.44 -0.51
N CYS A 40 2.30 -6.65 0.60
CA CYS A 40 2.95 -5.62 1.40
C CYS A 40 2.07 -4.51 2.03
N LEU A 41 0.75 -4.51 1.83
CA LEU A 41 -0.12 -3.46 2.39
C LEU A 41 -0.13 -3.46 3.94
N ASN A 42 0.02 -4.65 4.55
CA ASN A 42 0.26 -4.73 6.01
C ASN A 42 1.60 -4.09 6.41
N GLU A 43 2.61 -4.17 5.56
CA GLU A 43 3.93 -3.60 5.82
C GLU A 43 3.92 -2.08 5.71
N LEU A 44 3.12 -1.51 4.80
CA LEU A 44 2.95 -0.06 4.69
C LEU A 44 2.52 0.53 6.04
N PHE A 45 1.55 -0.10 6.72
CA PHE A 45 1.14 0.30 8.07
C PHE A 45 2.31 0.28 9.05
N CYS A 46 3.16 -0.76 9.02
CA CYS A 46 4.36 -0.81 9.85
C CYS A 46 5.30 0.37 9.57
N LYS A 47 5.43 0.82 8.32
CA LYS A 47 6.39 1.88 7.97
C LYS A 47 6.09 3.21 8.63
N PHE A 48 4.82 3.54 8.84
CA PHE A 48 4.45 4.81 9.48
C PHE A 48 3.97 4.66 10.93
N VAL A 49 3.45 3.50 11.33
CA VAL A 49 2.98 3.25 12.71
C VAL A 49 4.06 2.63 13.60
N GLY A 50 5.03 1.91 13.03
CA GLY A 50 6.09 1.22 13.77
C GLY A 50 5.66 -0.13 14.35
N GLU A 51 4.40 -0.54 14.19
CA GLU A 51 3.88 -1.83 14.65
C GLU A 51 3.07 -2.52 13.56
N HIS A 52 3.19 -3.85 13.45
CA HIS A 52 2.49 -4.62 12.44
C HIS A 52 0.98 -4.71 12.74
N PRO A 53 0.08 -4.52 11.76
CA PRO A 53 -1.37 -4.56 12.01
C PRO A 53 -1.83 -5.91 12.56
N LEU A 54 -1.15 -6.99 12.19
CA LEU A 54 -1.38 -8.32 12.76
C LEU A 54 -1.12 -8.39 14.27
N THR A 55 -0.18 -7.61 14.81
CA THR A 55 0.09 -7.59 16.25
C THR A 55 -1.15 -7.13 17.00
N TYR A 56 -1.81 -6.06 16.54
CA TYR A 56 -3.08 -5.59 17.11
C TYR A 56 -4.16 -6.68 17.07
N PHE A 57 -4.28 -7.36 15.92
CA PHE A 57 -5.25 -8.45 15.76
C PHE A 57 -5.00 -9.61 16.74
N PHE A 58 -3.78 -10.16 16.76
CA PHE A 58 -3.46 -11.34 17.57
C PHE A 58 -3.38 -11.04 19.08
N THR A 59 -3.02 -9.81 19.46
CA THR A 59 -2.98 -9.38 20.86
C THR A 59 -4.30 -8.77 21.35
N ARG A 60 -5.31 -8.68 20.49
CA ARG A 60 -6.61 -8.05 20.78
C ARG A 60 -6.48 -6.61 21.29
N LYS A 61 -5.50 -5.89 20.77
CA LYS A 61 -5.30 -4.47 21.06
C LYS A 61 -5.95 -3.64 19.96
N THR A 62 -6.60 -2.55 20.33
CA THR A 62 -7.08 -1.55 19.38
C THR A 62 -6.00 -0.49 19.19
N PRO A 63 -5.59 -0.16 17.95
CA PRO A 63 -4.69 0.95 17.71
C PRO A 63 -5.29 2.27 18.22
N ASP A 64 -4.49 3.11 18.86
CA ASP A 64 -4.89 4.49 19.14
C ASP A 64 -4.77 5.32 17.86
N TYR A 65 -5.83 5.33 17.06
CA TYR A 65 -5.86 6.05 15.79
C TYR A 65 -5.67 7.57 15.97
N ASN A 66 -6.10 8.15 17.09
CA ASN A 66 -5.90 9.58 17.35
C ASN A 66 -4.40 9.87 17.52
N ALA A 67 -3.70 9.04 18.29
CA ALA A 67 -2.24 9.17 18.44
C ALA A 67 -1.51 8.90 17.13
N ILE A 68 -1.93 7.89 16.36
CA ILE A 68 -1.30 7.52 15.08
C ILE A 68 -1.38 8.65 14.04
N TRP A 69 -2.52 9.33 13.97
CA TRP A 69 -2.78 10.35 12.95
C TRP A 69 -2.40 11.77 13.38
N LYS A 70 -2.11 12.01 14.66
CA LYS A 70 -1.72 13.32 15.19
C LYS A 70 -0.49 13.85 14.44
N GLY A 71 -0.62 15.00 13.77
CA GLY A 71 0.43 15.63 12.97
C GLY A 71 0.65 14.99 11.59
N ARG A 72 -0.23 14.08 11.16
CA ARG A 72 -0.20 13.38 9.86
C ARG A 72 -1.54 13.46 9.13
N GLU A 73 -2.42 14.37 9.56
CA GLU A 73 -3.80 14.46 9.10
C GLU A 73 -3.90 14.74 7.59
N ASN A 74 -2.87 15.39 7.03
CA ASN A 74 -2.77 15.71 5.62
C ASN A 74 -1.80 14.80 4.85
N LYS A 75 -1.31 13.71 5.45
CA LYS A 75 -0.35 12.81 4.79
C LYS A 75 -1.08 11.67 4.09
N THR A 76 -0.59 11.32 2.91
CA THR A 76 -1.00 10.09 2.21
C THR A 76 0.16 9.11 2.21
N TYR A 77 -0.13 7.89 2.64
CA TYR A 77 0.81 6.76 2.65
C TYR A 77 0.40 5.79 1.54
N TYR A 78 1.34 5.40 0.71
CA TYR A 78 1.08 4.48 -0.39
C TYR A 78 2.28 3.59 -0.67
N PHE A 79 2.04 2.53 -1.45
CA PHE A 79 3.11 1.70 -1.97
C PHE A 79 2.89 1.44 -3.46
N SER A 80 3.99 1.22 -4.16
CA SER A 80 4.01 0.92 -5.59
C SER A 80 4.77 -0.37 -5.84
N ILE A 81 4.27 -1.17 -6.78
CA ILE A 81 4.94 -2.35 -7.29
C ILE A 81 5.54 -1.98 -8.64
N ILE A 82 6.86 -2.05 -8.77
CA ILE A 82 7.55 -1.82 -10.03
C ILE A 82 7.68 -3.16 -10.72
N GLU A 83 6.88 -3.38 -11.75
CA GLU A 83 6.86 -4.63 -12.51
C GLU A 83 7.94 -4.66 -13.60
N LYS A 84 8.32 -5.86 -14.05
CA LYS A 84 9.21 -6.00 -15.21
C LYS A 84 8.48 -5.52 -16.46
N PRO A 85 9.06 -4.62 -17.26
CA PRO A 85 8.42 -4.16 -18.48
C PRO A 85 8.35 -5.29 -19.51
N GLU A 86 7.22 -5.38 -20.20
CA GLU A 86 6.98 -6.40 -21.22
C GLU A 86 8.02 -6.33 -22.35
N GLY A 87 8.50 -7.51 -22.77
CA GLY A 87 9.47 -7.67 -23.85
C GLY A 87 10.92 -7.35 -23.47
N VAL A 88 11.21 -6.98 -22.21
CA VAL A 88 12.57 -6.70 -21.76
C VAL A 88 13.15 -7.90 -21.02
N LYS A 89 14.26 -8.44 -21.55
CA LYS A 89 15.00 -9.52 -20.90
C LYS A 89 15.94 -8.94 -19.84
N ASP A 90 15.95 -9.53 -18.66
CA ASP A 90 16.85 -9.19 -17.54
C ASP A 90 16.91 -7.67 -17.22
N PRO A 91 15.77 -7.00 -17.00
CA PRO A 91 15.74 -5.55 -16.77
C PRO A 91 16.50 -5.16 -15.50
N ILE A 92 17.35 -4.13 -15.61
CA ILE A 92 18.10 -3.55 -14.49
C ILE A 92 17.59 -2.13 -14.25
N LEU A 93 17.07 -1.89 -13.04
CA LEU A 93 16.62 -0.56 -12.64
C LEU A 93 17.79 0.40 -12.47
N ASP A 94 17.61 1.60 -12.99
CA ASP A 94 18.32 2.81 -12.59
C ASP A 94 17.68 3.34 -11.30
N ILE A 95 18.34 3.07 -10.18
CA ILE A 95 17.85 3.39 -8.85
C ILE A 95 17.72 4.90 -8.62
N ASP A 96 18.59 5.70 -9.24
CA ASP A 96 18.56 7.14 -9.06
C ASP A 96 17.38 7.74 -9.84
N LYS A 97 17.16 7.31 -11.09
CA LYS A 97 15.95 7.69 -11.85
C LYS A 97 14.67 7.28 -11.14
N LEU A 98 14.63 6.09 -10.54
CA LEU A 98 13.48 5.61 -9.78
C LEU A 98 13.22 6.51 -8.57
N LYS A 99 14.25 6.81 -7.77
CA LYS A 99 14.11 7.65 -6.57
C LYS A 99 13.60 9.06 -6.91
N MET A 100 13.97 9.60 -8.06
CA MET A 100 13.49 10.91 -8.52
C MET A 100 11.98 10.98 -8.78
N GLN A 101 11.28 9.85 -8.85
CA GLN A 101 9.83 9.82 -9.09
C GLN A 101 8.98 9.98 -7.82
N PHE A 102 9.61 9.97 -6.63
CA PHE A 102 8.93 9.97 -5.34
C PHE A 102 9.41 11.15 -4.51
N SER A 103 8.50 11.90 -3.88
CA SER A 103 8.89 13.02 -3.02
C SER A 103 9.55 12.55 -1.72
N ASN A 104 9.04 11.48 -1.13
CA ASN A 104 9.58 10.92 0.11
C ASN A 104 9.40 9.41 0.18
N ILE A 105 10.52 8.68 0.12
CA ILE A 105 10.55 7.22 0.18
C ILE A 105 10.77 6.79 1.63
N LEU A 106 9.83 6.00 2.14
CA LEU A 106 9.94 5.33 3.44
C LEU A 106 10.82 4.08 3.33
N GLU A 107 10.69 3.33 2.24
CA GLU A 107 11.54 2.18 1.92
C GLU A 107 11.52 1.90 0.41
N LEU A 108 12.69 1.64 -0.15
CA LEU A 108 12.85 1.02 -1.47
C LEU A 108 13.38 -0.40 -1.27
N ARG A 109 12.59 -1.41 -1.69
CA ARG A 109 12.96 -2.81 -1.58
C ARG A 109 13.13 -3.43 -2.97
N LEU A 110 14.37 -3.80 -3.31
CA LEU A 110 14.66 -4.53 -4.54
C LEU A 110 14.27 -5.99 -4.42
N ILE A 111 13.68 -6.54 -5.48
CA ILE A 111 13.23 -7.93 -5.53
C ILE A 111 14.17 -8.72 -6.45
N ASN A 112 15.07 -9.50 -5.85
CA ASN A 112 15.96 -10.39 -6.59
C ASN A 112 15.36 -11.80 -6.68
N ASN A 113 14.21 -11.91 -7.37
CA ASN A 113 13.59 -13.21 -7.64
C ASN A 113 13.19 -13.30 -9.11
N PRO A 114 13.87 -14.12 -9.92
CA PRO A 114 13.59 -14.22 -11.35
C PRO A 114 12.19 -14.78 -11.64
N LYS A 115 11.59 -15.53 -10.71
CA LYS A 115 10.24 -16.11 -10.87
C LYS A 115 9.12 -15.09 -10.70
N LEU A 116 9.39 -13.93 -10.09
CA LEU A 116 8.40 -12.87 -9.91
C LEU A 116 8.48 -11.88 -11.07
N ASN A 117 7.33 -11.29 -11.44
CA ASN A 117 7.27 -10.21 -12.41
C ASN A 117 7.59 -8.83 -11.79
N ILE A 118 8.27 -8.80 -10.63
CA ILE A 118 8.46 -7.60 -9.82
C ILE A 118 9.95 -7.29 -9.73
N LEU A 119 10.32 -6.03 -9.94
CA LEU A 119 11.67 -5.49 -9.78
C LEU A 119 11.86 -4.83 -8.41
N ALA A 120 10.87 -4.10 -7.92
CA ALA A 120 10.95 -3.41 -6.64
C ALA A 120 9.58 -3.16 -6.02
N HIS A 121 9.55 -3.02 -4.70
CA HIS A 121 8.48 -2.32 -3.99
C HIS A 121 9.00 -0.97 -3.50
N VAL A 122 8.17 0.06 -3.63
CA VAL A 122 8.45 1.39 -3.08
C VAL A 122 7.35 1.74 -2.09
N PHE A 123 7.70 2.03 -0.85
CA PHE A 123 6.80 2.58 0.15
C PHE A 123 7.11 4.06 0.29
N ALA A 124 6.10 4.91 0.23
CA ALA A 124 6.28 6.35 0.17
C ALA A 124 5.20 7.09 0.97
N GLU A 125 5.52 8.33 1.30
CA GLU A 125 4.56 9.29 1.83
C GLU A 125 4.60 10.59 1.01
N ILE A 126 3.45 11.24 0.91
CA ILE A 126 3.32 12.59 0.34
C ILE A 126 2.57 13.47 1.34
N ASP A 127 2.96 14.74 1.39
CA ASP A 127 2.24 15.77 2.12
C ASP A 127 1.13 16.36 1.22
N GLY A 128 -0.04 16.59 1.81
CA GLY A 128 -1.17 17.26 1.15
C GLY A 128 -1.80 16.48 0.00
N ASN A 129 -2.77 17.12 -0.67
CA ASN A 129 -3.53 16.54 -1.78
C ASN A 129 -2.74 16.60 -3.09
N THR A 130 -1.57 15.95 -3.12
CA THR A 130 -0.68 15.94 -4.28
C THR A 130 -1.06 14.78 -5.21
N GLU A 131 -2.27 14.86 -5.77
CA GLU A 131 -2.78 13.89 -6.76
C GLU A 131 -1.82 13.72 -7.94
N ARG A 132 -0.99 14.74 -8.22
CA ARG A 132 -0.01 14.72 -9.30
C ARG A 132 1.04 13.62 -9.16
N GLU A 133 1.61 13.42 -7.97
CA GLU A 133 2.64 12.37 -7.79
C GLU A 133 2.02 10.98 -7.97
N LEU A 134 0.88 10.73 -7.33
CA LEU A 134 0.14 9.47 -7.49
C LEU A 134 -0.24 9.24 -8.95
N HIS A 135 -0.74 10.27 -9.64
CA HIS A 135 -1.05 10.18 -11.07
C HIS A 135 0.19 9.84 -11.90
N ASN A 136 1.28 10.58 -11.73
CA ASN A 136 2.53 10.34 -12.45
C ASN A 136 3.03 8.89 -12.26
N ILE A 137 2.98 8.38 -11.02
CA ILE A 137 3.37 7.01 -10.69
C ILE A 137 2.47 5.99 -11.39
N THR A 138 1.16 6.22 -11.43
CA THR A 138 0.22 5.32 -12.13
C THR A 138 0.40 5.29 -13.65
N THR A 139 0.99 6.34 -14.23
CA THR A 139 1.26 6.45 -15.67
C THR A 139 2.75 6.27 -16.00
N LEU A 140 3.58 5.87 -15.04
CA LEU A 140 5.03 5.82 -15.20
C LEU A 140 5.46 4.64 -16.07
N GLU A 141 6.14 4.95 -17.17
CA GLU A 141 6.72 3.94 -18.06
C GLU A 141 8.01 3.37 -17.47
N VAL A 142 7.95 2.16 -16.91
CA VAL A 142 9.11 1.50 -16.25
C VAL A 142 10.33 1.39 -17.18
N LYS A 143 10.14 1.28 -18.50
CA LYS A 143 11.24 1.25 -19.49
C LYS A 143 12.15 2.48 -19.40
N THR A 144 11.61 3.64 -18.99
CA THR A 144 12.39 4.88 -18.82
C THR A 144 13.32 4.85 -17.61
N LEU A 145 13.04 3.95 -16.66
CA LEU A 145 13.78 3.74 -15.41
C LEU A 145 14.85 2.65 -15.53
N LEU A 146 15.07 2.10 -16.73
CA LEU A 146 16.11 1.10 -16.95
C LEU A 146 17.45 1.75 -17.27
N LYS A 147 18.51 0.96 -17.06
CA LYS A 147 19.87 1.26 -17.53
C LYS A 147 20.07 0.90 -19.00
#